data_AF-A0A1I4RHP2-F1
#
_entry.id   AF-A0A1I4RHP2-F1
#
_cell.length_a   1.000
_cell.length_b   1.000
_cell.length_c   1.000
_cell.angle_alpha   90.00
_cell.angle_beta   90.00
_cell.angle_gamma   90.00
#
_symmetry.space_group_name_H-M   'P 1'
#
loop_
_entity.id
_entity.type
_entity.pdbx_description
1 polymer ?
#
loop_
_entity_poly.entity_id
_entity_poly.type
_entity_poly.pdbx_seq_one_letter_code
_entity_poly.pdbx_strand_id
1 'polypeptide(L)'
;MTLNLLNSQVNLIIDDIKNLGIYKKENDFIDYKKELNHFGQTDSIEIFLRNFAKDILSFTNNKGGIILIGFTEDKLTGKIDDTGLAEKDIDLLKKIDLNKVNQKIDSITKCNISIDTQEFRIASRKFYYLLIEKNNDVTIPLNDFPNYKIKKGDIIHRIPGKNEIANENSQKLNRFLQIKANEKNKEFMEIWSKLLPEIFDINPKEILMINPKTNKLYGYNQKEKNLSSSEIDIDKSETGAFNVILNAISAGEIGKISDTEGKPLYRIIGEIKTLSHKDYISLSTLDTEIRKEAKYNFSNPLLKLALRYLEWTNTDNFSVENPKEDILNEKYSEFIWIENIDTIKDKRKVVFSKEAIKILTDTINDSKNHKTIFKRELHLKK
;
A
#
# COMPACT_ATOMS: atom_id res chain seq x y z
N MET A 1 7.10 8.22 2.85
CA MET A 1 7.01 7.00 3.67
C MET A 1 6.17 7.31 4.89
N THR A 2 5.42 6.33 5.38
CA THR A 2 4.62 6.44 6.61
C THR A 2 5.48 6.16 7.84
N LEU A 3 5.05 6.61 9.03
CA LEU A 3 5.75 6.31 10.29
C LEU A 3 5.96 4.81 10.52
N ASN A 4 4.98 3.97 10.17
CA ASN A 4 5.10 2.51 10.31
C ASN A 4 6.26 1.94 9.47
N LEU A 5 6.39 2.40 8.22
CA LEU A 5 7.48 1.97 7.34
C LEU A 5 8.83 2.47 7.86
N LEU A 6 8.89 3.73 8.33
CA LEU A 6 10.09 4.30 8.93
C LEU A 6 10.53 3.53 10.18
N ASN A 7 9.57 3.09 11.00
CA ASN A 7 9.83 2.31 12.21
C ASN A 7 10.42 0.93 11.86
N SER A 8 9.85 0.23 10.86
CA SER A 8 10.46 -1.03 10.37
C SER A 8 11.88 -0.82 9.84
N GLN A 9 12.14 0.27 9.13
CA GLN A 9 13.47 0.57 8.59
C GLN A 9 14.48 0.94 9.68
N VAL A 10 14.10 1.75 10.67
CA VAL A 10 15.02 2.12 11.76
C VAL A 10 15.39 0.91 12.60
N ASN A 11 14.46 -0.01 12.85
CA ASN A 11 14.76 -1.23 13.60
C ASN A 11 15.79 -2.11 12.86
N LEU A 12 15.65 -2.27 11.54
CA LEU A 12 16.66 -2.96 10.74
C LEU A 12 18.04 -2.29 10.83
N ILE A 13 18.09 -0.96 10.77
CA ILE A 13 19.35 -0.21 10.90
C ILE A 13 19.95 -0.40 12.29
N ILE A 14 19.13 -0.33 13.35
CA ILE A 14 19.58 -0.52 14.73
C ILE A 14 20.10 -1.95 14.94
N ASP A 15 19.45 -2.95 14.35
CA ASP A 15 19.90 -4.34 14.42
C ASP A 15 21.21 -4.57 13.65
N ASP A 16 21.36 -3.96 12.46
CA ASP A 16 22.62 -3.96 11.70
C ASP A 16 23.78 -3.39 12.55
N ILE A 17 23.53 -2.28 13.25
CA ILE A 17 24.53 -1.64 14.12
C ILE A 17 24.85 -2.54 15.33
N LYS A 18 23.83 -3.04 16.03
CA LYS A 18 24.00 -3.81 17.27
C LYS A 18 24.66 -5.17 17.06
N ASN A 19 24.22 -5.88 16.02
CA ASN A 19 24.58 -7.29 15.83
C ASN A 19 25.75 -7.46 14.88
N LEU A 20 25.89 -6.56 13.89
CA LEU A 20 26.88 -6.68 12.82
C LEU A 20 27.94 -5.57 12.85
N GLY A 21 27.74 -4.51 13.65
CA GLY A 21 28.62 -3.34 13.64
C GLY A 21 28.62 -2.61 12.30
N ILE A 22 27.54 -2.72 11.52
CA ILE A 22 27.43 -2.11 10.19
C ILE A 22 26.76 -0.75 10.31
N TYR A 23 27.50 0.29 9.97
CA TYR A 23 26.99 1.67 9.98
C TYR A 23 26.71 2.13 8.55
N LYS A 24 25.45 2.49 8.27
CA LYS A 24 25.07 3.02 6.96
C LYS A 24 25.53 4.47 6.84
N LYS A 25 26.20 4.83 5.74
CA LYS A 25 26.61 6.22 5.48
C LYS A 25 25.42 7.17 5.42
N GLU A 26 25.64 8.41 5.83
CA GLU A 26 24.65 9.48 5.73
C GLU A 26 24.18 9.66 4.28
N ASN A 27 22.88 9.93 4.09
CA ASN A 27 22.30 10.11 2.77
C ASN A 27 21.05 11.02 2.84
N ASP A 28 20.19 10.97 1.81
CA ASP A 28 18.97 11.77 1.74
C ASP A 28 17.83 11.24 2.62
N PHE A 29 18.04 10.10 3.29
CA PHE A 29 17.08 9.38 4.13
C PHE A 29 17.55 9.21 5.59
N ILE A 30 18.84 9.06 5.83
CA ILE A 30 19.44 8.86 7.17
C ILE A 30 20.37 10.02 7.50
N ASP A 31 20.21 10.60 8.69
CA ASP A 31 21.09 11.61 9.29
C ASP A 31 21.64 11.12 10.64
N TYR A 32 22.85 11.56 11.00
CA TYR A 32 23.47 11.28 12.29
C TYR A 32 23.75 12.58 13.05
N LYS A 33 23.37 12.62 14.33
CA LYS A 33 23.70 13.73 15.22
C LYS A 33 24.37 13.24 16.50
N LYS A 34 25.38 13.96 16.97
CA LYS A 34 26.12 13.62 18.18
C LYS A 34 25.43 14.09 19.45
N GLU A 35 25.20 15.39 19.55
CA GLU A 35 24.67 16.06 20.74
C GLU A 35 23.71 17.19 20.34
N LEU A 36 22.90 17.64 21.30
CA LEU A 36 21.98 18.74 21.08
C LEU A 36 22.63 20.08 21.46
N ASN A 37 22.33 21.11 20.69
CA ASN A 37 22.74 22.48 20.99
C ASN A 37 21.75 23.16 21.96
N HIS A 38 22.19 23.38 23.20
CA HIS A 38 21.44 24.05 24.27
C HIS A 38 21.73 25.56 24.39
N PHE A 39 22.54 26.14 23.50
CA PHE A 39 23.09 27.49 23.70
C PHE A 39 22.01 28.56 23.88
N GLY A 40 22.01 29.24 25.04
CA GLY A 40 21.14 30.39 25.30
C GLY A 40 19.65 30.06 25.30
N GLN A 41 19.26 28.82 25.60
CA GLN A 41 17.85 28.45 25.68
C GLN A 41 17.59 27.41 26.77
N THR A 42 16.45 27.53 27.46
CA THR A 42 16.07 26.64 28.57
C THR A 42 14.81 25.83 28.30
N ASP A 43 13.98 26.29 27.36
CA ASP A 43 12.76 25.58 26.97
C ASP A 43 13.10 24.36 26.10
N SER A 44 12.59 23.19 26.48
CA SER A 44 12.92 21.92 25.83
C SER A 44 12.44 21.86 24.38
N ILE A 45 11.28 22.44 24.08
CA ILE A 45 10.72 22.47 22.72
C ILE A 45 11.54 23.40 21.83
N GLU A 46 11.93 24.58 22.33
CA GLU A 46 12.79 25.52 21.62
C GLU A 46 14.16 24.92 21.30
N ILE A 47 14.76 24.20 22.25
CA ILE A 47 16.03 23.51 22.03
C ILE A 47 15.84 22.40 20.99
N PHE A 48 14.76 21.61 21.08
CA PHE A 48 14.46 20.58 20.10
C PHE A 48 14.32 21.17 18.69
N LEU A 49 13.49 22.20 18.52
CA LEU A 49 13.28 22.85 17.23
C LEU A 49 14.54 23.52 16.69
N ARG A 50 15.38 24.11 17.55
CA ARG A 50 16.67 24.64 17.14
C ARG A 50 17.57 23.58 16.50
N ASN A 51 17.52 22.35 17.00
CA ASN A 51 18.34 21.25 16.51
C ASN A 51 17.72 20.54 15.29
N PHE A 52 16.39 20.48 15.22
CA PHE A 52 15.71 19.60 14.27
C PHE A 52 14.75 20.29 13.30
N ALA A 53 14.27 21.52 13.54
CA ALA A 53 13.22 22.11 12.72
C ALA A 53 13.60 22.18 11.23
N LYS A 54 14.84 22.61 10.92
CA LYS A 54 15.31 22.66 9.53
C LYS A 54 15.42 21.27 8.90
N ASP A 55 15.86 20.27 9.66
CA ASP A 55 15.93 18.88 9.19
C ASP A 55 14.53 18.30 8.98
N ILE A 56 13.60 18.53 9.92
CA ILE A 56 12.19 18.13 9.81
C ILE A 56 11.59 18.67 8.50
N LEU A 57 11.71 19.98 8.24
CA LEU A 57 11.22 20.57 6.99
C LEU A 57 11.90 19.97 5.75
N SER A 58 13.19 19.68 5.83
CA SER A 58 13.93 19.09 4.71
C SER A 58 13.46 17.67 4.37
N PHE A 59 13.20 16.85 5.39
CA PHE A 59 12.79 15.46 5.25
C PHE A 59 11.32 15.33 4.86
N THR A 60 10.45 16.22 5.35
CA THR A 60 9.03 16.25 4.96
C THR A 60 8.89 16.56 3.48
N ASN A 61 9.73 17.45 2.95
CA ASN A 61 9.81 17.79 1.53
C ASN A 61 10.55 16.75 0.68
N ASN A 62 11.01 15.63 1.25
CA ASN A 62 11.62 14.52 0.52
C ASN A 62 10.76 13.25 0.69
N LYS A 63 11.35 12.11 1.05
CA LYS A 63 10.67 10.82 1.22
C LYS A 63 10.27 10.53 2.68
N GLY A 64 10.43 11.50 3.58
CA GLY A 64 10.57 11.27 5.01
C GLY A 64 12.02 10.93 5.37
N GLY A 65 12.31 10.72 6.64
CA GLY A 65 13.67 10.42 7.07
C GLY A 65 13.81 9.94 8.50
N ILE A 66 15.03 9.50 8.81
CA ILE A 66 15.46 8.97 10.10
C ILE A 66 16.66 9.77 10.56
N ILE A 67 16.61 10.32 11.78
CA ILE A 67 17.75 10.95 12.43
C ILE A 67 18.16 10.08 13.62
N LEU A 68 19.39 9.56 13.59
CA LEU A 68 19.98 8.80 14.70
C LEU A 68 20.82 9.73 15.57
N ILE A 69 20.51 9.78 16.86
CA ILE A 69 21.08 10.73 17.82
C ILE A 69 21.95 9.98 18.83
N GLY A 70 23.17 10.49 19.05
CA GLY A 70 24.24 9.87 19.85
C GLY A 70 25.41 9.34 19.01
N PHE A 71 25.47 9.65 17.71
CA PHE A 71 26.52 9.17 16.80
C PHE A 71 27.42 10.31 16.34
N THR A 72 28.71 10.02 16.20
CA THR A 72 29.69 10.95 15.64
C THR A 72 30.09 10.46 14.25
N GLU A 73 29.97 11.32 13.24
CA GLU A 73 30.49 11.04 11.91
C GLU A 73 31.77 11.83 11.65
N ASP A 74 32.81 11.14 11.21
CA ASP A 74 33.99 11.76 10.63
C ASP A 74 33.69 12.19 9.20
N LYS A 75 33.65 13.50 8.97
CA LYS A 75 33.33 14.10 7.67
C LYS A 75 34.34 13.78 6.56
N LEU A 76 35.56 13.37 6.90
CA LEU A 76 36.60 13.03 5.92
C LEU A 76 36.50 11.58 5.46
N THR A 77 36.21 10.67 6.39
CA THR A 77 36.20 9.24 6.13
C THR A 77 34.79 8.67 5.92
N GLY A 78 33.76 9.40 6.35
CA GLY A 78 32.37 8.92 6.44
C GLY A 78 32.21 7.79 7.46
N LYS A 79 33.18 7.65 8.38
CA LYS A 79 33.13 6.65 9.45
C LYS A 79 32.22 7.16 10.56
N ILE A 80 31.36 6.28 11.05
CA ILE A 80 30.40 6.57 12.11
C ILE A 80 30.82 5.83 13.37
N ASP A 81 30.92 6.56 14.48
CA ASP A 81 31.23 6.03 15.80
C ASP A 81 30.02 6.22 16.75
N ASP A 82 29.72 5.21 17.54
CA ASP A 82 28.54 5.13 18.39
C ASP A 82 28.74 5.76 19.78
N THR A 83 28.98 7.06 19.85
CA THR A 83 29.39 7.73 21.10
C THR A 83 28.39 7.69 22.27
N GLY A 84 27.09 7.54 22.00
CA GLY A 84 26.01 7.66 22.98
C GLY A 84 25.67 9.12 23.31
N LEU A 85 24.55 9.31 24.00
CA LEU A 85 24.08 10.63 24.45
C LEU A 85 24.48 10.95 25.89
N ALA A 86 24.75 12.22 26.15
CA ALA A 86 24.94 12.74 27.50
C ALA A 86 23.59 12.84 28.24
N GLU A 87 23.59 12.71 29.58
CA GLU A 87 22.35 12.75 30.39
C GLU A 87 21.55 14.05 30.18
N LYS A 88 22.21 15.21 29.95
CA LYS A 88 21.54 16.47 29.61
C LYS A 88 20.62 16.37 28.37
N ASP A 89 21.03 15.60 27.36
CA ASP A 89 20.31 15.45 26.10
C ASP A 89 19.19 14.42 26.26
N ILE A 90 19.46 13.35 27.02
CA ILE A 90 18.47 12.32 27.39
C ILE A 90 17.33 12.95 28.20
N ASP A 91 17.66 13.74 29.22
CA ASP A 91 16.67 14.41 30.06
C ASP A 91 15.81 15.39 29.27
N LEU A 92 16.38 16.03 28.24
CA LEU A 92 15.64 16.89 27.35
C LEU A 92 14.67 16.07 26.50
N LEU A 93 15.15 15.04 25.80
CA LEU A 93 14.35 14.22 24.89
C LEU A 93 13.22 13.49 25.62
N LYS A 94 13.44 13.05 26.87
CA LYS A 94 12.39 12.48 27.73
C LYS A 94 11.27 13.46 28.08
N LYS A 95 11.57 14.77 28.16
CA LYS A 95 10.61 15.83 28.49
C LYS A 95 9.86 16.35 27.26
N ILE A 96 10.22 15.91 26.05
CA ILE A 96 9.58 16.40 24.83
C ILE A 96 8.16 15.85 24.73
N ASP A 97 7.22 16.78 24.63
CA ASP A 97 5.85 16.51 24.23
C ASP A 97 5.71 16.73 22.72
N LEU A 98 5.64 15.62 21.97
CA LEU A 98 5.54 15.66 20.51
C LEU A 98 4.29 16.39 20.02
N ASN A 99 3.19 16.43 20.79
CA ASN A 99 2.00 17.18 20.40
C ASN A 99 2.28 18.67 20.37
N LYS A 100 3.01 19.19 21.36
CA LYS A 100 3.41 20.61 21.38
C LYS A 100 4.44 20.93 20.30
N VAL A 101 5.34 20.00 20.00
CA VAL A 101 6.26 20.13 18.87
C VAL A 101 5.48 20.23 17.56
N ASN A 102 4.49 19.36 17.34
CA ASN A 102 3.64 19.37 16.16
C ASN A 102 2.82 20.66 16.05
N GLN A 103 2.22 21.14 17.14
CA GLN A 103 1.52 22.43 17.17
C GLN A 103 2.44 23.58 16.77
N LYS A 104 3.71 23.54 17.21
CA LYS A 104 4.68 24.57 16.87
C LYS A 104 5.13 24.48 15.41
N ILE A 105 5.34 23.27 14.89
CA ILE A 105 5.62 23.06 13.46
C ILE A 105 4.44 23.53 12.60
N ASP A 106 3.20 23.23 13.00
CA ASP A 106 1.99 23.71 12.33
C ASP A 106 1.92 25.25 12.34
N SER A 107 2.34 25.90 13.43
CA SER A 107 2.44 27.37 13.46
C SER A 107 3.51 27.93 12.49
N ILE A 108 4.54 27.15 12.16
CA ILE A 108 5.61 27.53 11.23
C ILE A 108 5.14 27.37 9.78
N THR A 109 4.39 26.31 9.45
CA THR A 109 4.14 25.89 8.05
C THR A 109 2.67 25.77 7.66
N LYS A 110 1.75 25.67 8.63
CA LYS A 110 0.36 25.23 8.48
C LYS A 110 0.20 23.84 7.85
N CYS A 111 1.20 23.00 8.01
CA CYS A 111 1.14 21.60 7.63
C CYS A 111 1.21 20.73 8.87
N ASN A 112 0.31 19.75 8.97
CA ASN A 112 0.41 18.72 9.99
C ASN A 112 1.50 17.72 9.59
N ILE A 113 2.57 17.67 10.38
CA ILE A 113 3.72 16.78 10.16
C ILE A 113 3.76 15.77 11.30
N SER A 114 3.70 14.49 10.96
CA SER A 114 3.88 13.42 11.94
C SER A 114 5.36 13.17 12.18
N ILE A 115 5.76 13.21 13.45
CA ILE A 115 7.09 12.82 13.92
C ILE A 115 6.95 11.81 15.06
N ASP A 116 7.95 10.94 15.21
CA ASP A 116 8.06 10.02 16.35
C ASP A 116 9.48 10.01 16.88
N THR A 117 9.66 9.86 18.19
CA THR A 117 10.98 9.76 18.81
C THR A 117 11.01 8.71 19.89
N GLN A 118 12.03 7.84 19.88
CA GLN A 118 12.16 6.77 20.87
C GLN A 118 13.61 6.55 21.30
N GLU A 119 13.78 6.12 22.56
CA GLU A 119 15.07 5.69 23.14
C GLU A 119 15.41 4.29 22.64
N PHE A 120 16.69 4.05 22.35
CA PHE A 120 17.25 2.72 22.23
C PHE A 120 18.65 2.66 22.86
N ARG A 121 19.19 1.45 23.02
CA ARG A 121 20.50 1.25 23.68
C ARG A 121 21.43 0.41 22.84
N ILE A 122 22.71 0.76 22.82
CA ILE A 122 23.81 -0.08 22.31
C ILE A 122 24.75 -0.32 23.48
N ALA A 123 24.86 -1.59 23.91
CA ALA A 123 25.47 -1.94 25.19
C ALA A 123 24.85 -1.13 26.35
N SER A 124 25.67 -0.37 27.09
CA SER A 124 25.23 0.49 28.19
C SER A 124 24.90 1.93 27.78
N ARG A 125 25.18 2.32 26.53
CA ARG A 125 25.00 3.70 26.04
C ARG A 125 23.57 3.89 25.52
N LYS A 126 22.97 5.03 25.85
CA LYS A 126 21.62 5.42 25.39
C LYS A 126 21.71 6.29 24.14
N PHE A 127 20.77 6.07 23.23
CA PHE A 127 20.62 6.74 21.97
C PHE A 127 19.14 7.07 21.75
N TYR A 128 18.87 7.96 20.82
CA TYR A 128 17.51 8.24 20.37
C TYR A 128 17.44 8.20 18.86
N TYR A 129 16.26 7.93 18.32
CA TYR A 129 15.97 8.22 16.93
C TYR A 129 14.80 9.19 16.82
N LEU A 130 14.76 9.93 15.71
CA LEU A 130 13.65 10.77 15.29
C LEU A 130 13.20 10.31 13.90
N LEU A 131 11.94 9.91 13.79
CA LEU A 131 11.28 9.56 12.53
C LEU A 131 10.47 10.76 12.07
N ILE A 132 10.60 11.10 10.79
CA ILE A 132 9.92 12.23 10.17
C ILE A 132 9.13 11.71 8.98
N GLU A 133 7.81 11.79 9.06
CA GLU A 133 6.94 11.33 7.97
C GLU A 133 7.07 12.25 6.74
N LYS A 134 6.95 11.66 5.55
CA LYS A 134 6.82 12.43 4.31
C LYS A 134 5.54 13.25 4.38
N ASN A 135 5.60 14.51 3.96
CA ASN A 135 4.40 15.25 3.62
C ASN A 135 4.09 15.12 2.11
N ASN A 136 2.82 14.96 1.77
CA ASN A 136 2.39 14.85 0.37
C ASN A 136 2.50 16.18 -0.38
N ASP A 137 2.35 17.28 0.37
CA ASP A 137 2.46 18.65 -0.09
C ASP A 137 3.82 19.23 0.27
N VAL A 138 4.24 20.23 -0.52
CA VAL A 138 5.47 20.97 -0.25
C VAL A 138 5.24 21.84 0.98
N THR A 139 6.00 21.56 2.03
CA THR A 139 5.99 22.28 3.29
C THR A 139 6.84 23.54 3.17
N ILE A 140 6.27 24.71 3.45
CA ILE A 140 6.93 26.00 3.31
C ILE A 140 6.72 26.83 4.60
N PRO A 141 7.77 27.46 5.15
CA PRO A 141 7.64 28.37 6.29
C PRO A 141 6.86 29.63 5.94
N LEU A 142 5.94 30.03 6.83
CA LEU A 142 5.09 31.21 6.64
C LEU A 142 5.73 32.51 7.15
N ASN A 143 6.68 32.40 8.07
CA ASN A 143 7.38 33.51 8.73
C ASN A 143 8.87 33.20 8.86
N ASP A 144 9.67 34.22 9.19
CA ASP A 144 11.08 34.07 9.51
C ASP A 144 11.24 33.55 10.94
N PHE A 145 12.08 32.52 11.10
CA PHE A 145 12.46 31.96 12.41
C PHE A 145 13.99 31.90 12.52
N PRO A 146 14.65 33.02 12.87
CA PRO A 146 16.12 33.10 12.93
C PRO A 146 16.74 32.07 13.89
N ASN A 147 16.08 31.80 15.02
CA ASN A 147 16.51 30.82 16.02
C ASN A 147 16.65 29.39 15.45
N TYR A 148 15.93 29.08 14.38
CA TYR A 148 15.94 27.78 13.71
C TYR A 148 16.65 27.82 12.35
N LYS A 149 17.19 28.98 11.95
CA LYS A 149 17.79 29.22 10.63
C LYS A 149 16.82 28.92 9.48
N ILE A 150 15.54 29.29 9.67
CA ILE A 150 14.46 29.13 8.70
C ILE A 150 13.99 30.51 8.27
N LYS A 151 13.83 30.73 6.96
CA LYS A 151 13.26 31.96 6.40
C LYS A 151 11.90 31.70 5.77
N LYS A 152 11.08 32.74 5.74
CA LYS A 152 9.78 32.73 5.07
C LYS A 152 9.94 32.38 3.59
N GLY A 153 9.14 31.43 3.11
CA GLY A 153 9.11 31.07 1.70
C GLY A 153 10.23 30.12 1.25
N ASP A 154 11.19 29.75 2.10
CA ASP A 154 12.24 28.80 1.74
C ASP A 154 11.64 27.39 1.55
N ILE A 155 11.87 26.80 0.38
CA ILE A 155 11.57 25.40 0.12
C ILE A 155 12.81 24.58 0.47
N ILE A 156 12.86 24.08 1.69
CA ILE A 156 14.01 23.32 2.21
C ILE A 156 13.78 21.84 1.92
N HIS A 157 14.71 21.18 1.23
CA HIS A 157 14.63 19.74 0.95
C HIS A 157 15.96 19.04 1.24
N ARG A 158 15.89 17.74 1.53
CA ARG A 158 17.08 16.94 1.86
C ARG A 158 17.77 16.44 0.58
N ILE A 159 19.08 16.65 0.51
CA ILE A 159 19.98 15.94 -0.41
C ILE A 159 21.03 15.20 0.42
N PRO A 160 21.78 14.23 -0.14
CA PRO A 160 22.75 13.47 0.62
C PRO A 160 23.73 14.39 1.37
N GLY A 161 23.81 14.27 2.69
CA GLY A 161 24.73 15.03 3.52
C GLY A 161 24.29 16.46 3.91
N LYS A 162 23.19 17.01 3.35
CA LYS A 162 22.81 18.41 3.65
C LYS A 162 21.36 18.78 3.32
N ASN A 163 20.92 19.86 3.96
CA ASN A 163 19.68 20.56 3.64
C ASN A 163 19.94 21.62 2.57
N GLU A 164 19.19 21.59 1.47
CA GLU A 164 19.28 22.53 0.37
C GLU A 164 18.01 23.37 0.25
N ILE A 165 18.16 24.64 -0.12
CA ILE A 165 17.04 25.53 -0.46
C ILE A 165 16.78 25.40 -1.96
N ALA A 166 15.63 24.85 -2.33
CA ALA A 166 15.27 24.58 -3.72
C ALA A 166 15.04 25.88 -4.50
N ASN A 167 14.41 26.89 -3.90
CA ASN A 167 14.07 28.16 -4.54
C ASN A 167 15.17 29.23 -4.43
N GLU A 168 16.41 28.86 -4.17
CA GLU A 168 17.54 29.80 -4.17
C GLU A 168 17.83 30.34 -5.58
N ASN A 169 17.65 29.50 -6.61
CA ASN A 169 17.76 29.89 -8.02
C ASN A 169 16.95 28.96 -8.92
N SER A 170 16.75 29.35 -10.18
CA SER A 170 15.94 28.60 -11.15
C SER A 170 16.46 27.18 -11.41
N GLN A 171 17.78 26.96 -11.39
CA GLN A 171 18.35 25.63 -11.63
C GLN A 171 18.00 24.64 -10.51
N LYS A 172 18.15 25.07 -9.25
CA LYS A 172 17.77 24.26 -8.08
C LYS A 172 16.27 24.03 -8.01
N LEU A 173 15.47 25.04 -8.35
CA LEU A 173 14.02 24.93 -8.35
C LEU A 173 13.56 23.91 -9.41
N ASN A 174 14.10 23.99 -10.62
CA ASN A 174 13.79 23.03 -11.69
C ASN A 174 14.18 21.60 -11.30
N ARG A 175 15.35 21.41 -10.66
CA ARG A 175 15.76 20.10 -10.15
C ARG A 175 14.78 19.57 -9.10
N PHE A 176 14.36 20.41 -8.15
CA PHE A 176 13.37 20.03 -7.14
C PHE A 176 12.02 19.66 -7.77
N LEU A 177 11.54 20.44 -8.73
CA LEU A 177 10.31 20.15 -9.47
C LEU A 177 10.40 18.82 -10.23
N GLN A 178 11.54 18.50 -10.85
CA GLN A 178 11.78 17.20 -11.48
C GLN A 178 11.74 16.05 -10.47
N ILE A 179 12.35 16.22 -9.29
CA ILE A 179 12.28 15.21 -8.22
C ILE A 179 10.82 14.98 -7.82
N LYS A 180 10.04 16.05 -7.60
CA LYS A 180 8.63 15.95 -7.22
C LYS A 180 7.77 15.34 -8.31
N ALA A 181 7.99 15.70 -9.58
CA ALA A 181 7.31 15.09 -10.71
C ALA A 181 7.61 13.59 -10.79
N ASN A 182 8.87 13.18 -10.61
CA ASN A 182 9.25 11.77 -10.60
C ASN A 182 8.65 10.98 -9.43
N GLU A 183 8.55 11.59 -8.24
CA GLU A 183 7.84 10.99 -7.09
C GLU A 183 6.37 10.73 -7.41
N LYS A 184 5.66 11.75 -7.91
CA LYS A 184 4.24 11.63 -8.26
C LYS A 184 4.03 10.64 -9.39
N ASN A 185 4.94 10.60 -10.38
CA ASN A 185 4.90 9.59 -11.45
C ASN A 185 5.10 8.18 -10.90
N LYS A 186 5.99 7.96 -9.93
CA LYS A 186 6.18 6.64 -9.32
C LYS A 186 4.94 6.23 -8.52
N GLU A 187 4.38 7.12 -7.70
CA GLU A 187 3.14 6.89 -6.96
C GLU A 187 1.99 6.55 -7.91
N PHE A 188 1.87 7.31 -9.01
CA PHE A 188 0.91 7.07 -10.08
C PHE A 188 1.12 5.68 -10.70
N MET A 189 2.33 5.34 -11.15
CA MET A 189 2.63 4.05 -11.78
C MET A 189 2.37 2.88 -10.82
N GLU A 190 2.65 3.04 -9.52
CA GLU A 190 2.37 2.00 -8.52
C GLU A 190 0.86 1.76 -8.38
N ILE A 191 0.07 2.83 -8.27
CA ILE A 191 -1.40 2.76 -8.22
C ILE A 191 -1.94 2.04 -9.46
N TRP A 192 -1.48 2.45 -10.65
CA TRP A 192 -1.93 1.86 -11.91
C TRP A 192 -1.51 0.40 -12.05
N SER A 193 -0.28 0.05 -11.67
CA SER A 193 0.20 -1.35 -11.71
C SER A 193 -0.62 -2.29 -10.81
N LYS A 194 -1.15 -1.78 -9.69
CA LYS A 194 -2.03 -2.55 -8.79
C LYS A 194 -3.45 -2.71 -9.35
N LEU A 195 -3.93 -1.74 -10.14
CA LEU A 195 -5.31 -1.69 -10.66
C LEU A 195 -5.48 -2.34 -12.02
N LEU A 196 -4.48 -2.18 -12.88
CA LEU A 196 -4.43 -2.72 -14.23
C LEU A 196 -3.14 -3.55 -14.34
N PRO A 197 -3.13 -4.81 -13.87
CA PRO A 197 -1.98 -5.70 -13.99
C PRO A 197 -1.53 -5.88 -15.45
N GLU A 198 -2.45 -5.71 -16.42
CA GLU A 198 -2.24 -5.71 -17.87
C GLU A 198 -1.23 -4.64 -18.35
N ILE A 199 -0.91 -3.62 -17.53
CA ILE A 199 0.17 -2.65 -17.80
C ILE A 199 1.54 -3.35 -17.87
N PHE A 200 1.73 -4.48 -17.17
CA PHE A 200 2.99 -5.22 -17.20
C PHE A 200 3.33 -5.78 -18.58
N ASP A 201 2.33 -6.10 -19.42
CA ASP A 201 2.56 -6.58 -20.79
C ASP A 201 3.09 -5.48 -21.72
N ILE A 202 2.79 -4.22 -21.40
CA ILE A 202 3.12 -3.05 -22.23
C ILE A 202 4.50 -2.46 -21.84
N ASN A 203 4.95 -2.67 -20.58
CA ASN A 203 6.20 -2.15 -20.01
C ASN A 203 6.57 -0.70 -20.46
N PRO A 204 5.69 0.28 -20.24
CA PRO A 204 5.92 1.64 -20.72
C PRO A 204 7.02 2.30 -19.88
N LYS A 205 8.14 2.64 -20.55
CA LYS A 205 9.28 3.31 -19.91
C LYS A 205 9.12 4.83 -19.85
N GLU A 206 8.26 5.41 -20.69
CA GLU A 206 8.13 6.87 -20.79
C GLU A 206 6.69 7.40 -20.82
N ILE A 207 5.80 6.85 -21.66
CA ILE A 207 4.45 7.39 -21.83
C ILE A 207 3.42 6.28 -21.66
N LEU A 208 2.47 6.49 -20.75
CA LEU A 208 1.28 5.67 -20.56
C LEU A 208 0.06 6.58 -20.84
N MET A 209 -0.71 6.29 -21.89
CA MET A 209 -1.94 7.01 -22.23
C MET A 209 -3.13 6.09 -22.07
N ILE A 210 -4.08 6.48 -21.23
CA ILE A 210 -5.35 5.76 -21.10
C ILE A 210 -6.41 6.55 -21.86
N ASN A 211 -7.08 5.91 -22.80
CA ASN A 211 -8.24 6.45 -23.48
C ASN A 211 -9.52 5.81 -22.90
N PRO A 212 -10.19 6.47 -21.94
CA PRO A 212 -11.41 5.96 -21.32
C PRO A 212 -12.62 5.94 -22.26
N LYS A 213 -12.59 6.66 -23.39
CA LYS A 213 -13.67 6.57 -24.38
C LYS A 213 -13.59 5.25 -25.14
N THR A 214 -12.39 4.86 -25.53
CA THR A 214 -12.14 3.66 -26.35
C THR A 214 -11.72 2.44 -25.54
N ASN A 215 -11.64 2.53 -24.20
CA ASN A 215 -11.19 1.44 -23.33
C ASN A 215 -9.81 0.89 -23.74
N LYS A 216 -8.91 1.79 -24.15
CA LYS A 216 -7.56 1.41 -24.62
C LYS A 216 -6.50 2.07 -23.78
N LEU A 217 -5.54 1.25 -23.38
CA LEU A 217 -4.29 1.68 -22.79
C LEU A 217 -3.22 1.66 -23.88
N TYR A 218 -2.47 2.74 -24.01
CA TYR A 218 -1.31 2.85 -24.89
C TYR A 218 -0.06 3.05 -24.05
N GLY A 219 1.01 2.35 -24.38
CA GLY A 219 2.32 2.55 -23.78
C GLY A 219 3.40 2.72 -24.82
N TYR A 220 4.28 3.68 -24.61
CA TYR A 220 5.45 3.89 -25.47
C TYR A 220 6.73 3.46 -24.76
N ASN A 221 7.50 2.60 -25.43
CA ASN A 221 8.82 2.17 -24.99
C ASN A 221 9.87 2.78 -25.94
N GLN A 222 10.58 3.81 -25.49
CA GLN A 222 11.58 4.52 -26.30
C GLN A 222 12.80 3.65 -26.66
N LYS A 223 13.16 2.67 -25.82
CA LYS A 223 14.26 1.73 -26.13
C LYS A 223 13.93 0.83 -27.32
N GLU A 224 12.67 0.40 -27.41
CA GLU A 224 12.18 -0.45 -28.51
C GLU A 224 11.54 0.37 -29.64
N LYS A 225 11.36 1.68 -29.44
CA LYS A 225 10.62 2.61 -30.31
C LYS A 225 9.23 2.10 -30.71
N ASN A 226 8.57 1.35 -29.82
CA ASN A 226 7.28 0.71 -30.09
C ASN A 226 6.17 1.35 -29.26
N LEU A 227 5.00 1.53 -29.88
CA LEU A 227 3.76 1.94 -29.23
C LEU A 227 2.86 0.69 -29.11
N SER A 228 2.79 0.12 -27.92
CA SER A 228 1.94 -1.02 -27.60
C SER A 228 0.59 -0.53 -27.10
N SER A 229 -0.47 -1.29 -27.39
CA SER A 229 -1.81 -1.00 -26.85
C SER A 229 -2.44 -2.27 -26.30
N SER A 230 -3.12 -2.15 -25.16
CA SER A 230 -3.99 -3.20 -24.61
C SER A 230 -5.40 -2.65 -24.42
N GLU A 231 -6.40 -3.53 -24.55
CA GLU A 231 -7.79 -3.21 -24.21
C GLU A 231 -7.98 -3.41 -22.71
N ILE A 232 -8.61 -2.43 -22.07
CA ILE A 232 -8.84 -2.40 -20.62
C ILE A 232 -10.32 -2.12 -20.36
N ASP A 233 -10.94 -2.93 -19.51
CA ASP A 233 -12.33 -2.70 -19.13
C ASP A 233 -12.41 -1.62 -18.03
N ILE A 234 -12.85 -0.43 -18.42
CA ILE A 234 -12.99 0.73 -17.53
C ILE A 234 -14.46 0.86 -17.11
N ASP A 235 -14.73 0.72 -15.81
CA ASP A 235 -16.02 1.12 -15.24
C ASP A 235 -16.18 2.64 -15.30
N LYS A 236 -17.20 3.10 -16.05
CA LYS A 236 -17.50 4.51 -16.31
C LYS A 236 -18.47 5.10 -15.28
N SER A 237 -18.92 4.34 -14.29
CA SER A 237 -19.78 4.84 -13.21
C SER A 237 -19.05 5.87 -12.35
N GLU A 238 -19.77 6.82 -11.72
CA GLU A 238 -19.14 7.83 -10.84
C GLU A 238 -18.40 7.21 -9.64
N THR A 239 -18.86 6.04 -9.19
CA THR A 239 -18.24 5.22 -8.15
C THR A 239 -17.14 4.31 -8.66
N GLY A 240 -17.00 4.18 -9.98
CA GLY A 240 -16.04 3.31 -10.63
C GLY A 240 -14.61 3.72 -10.28
N ALA A 241 -13.74 2.71 -10.13
CA ALA A 241 -12.34 2.86 -9.74
C ALA A 241 -11.61 3.98 -10.49
N PHE A 242 -11.84 4.05 -11.79
CA PHE A 242 -11.20 5.02 -12.69
C PHE A 242 -11.62 6.46 -12.39
N ASN A 243 -12.92 6.69 -12.16
CA ASN A 243 -13.45 8.02 -11.86
C ASN A 243 -13.07 8.49 -10.45
N VAL A 244 -13.03 7.58 -9.46
CA VAL A 244 -12.53 7.90 -8.12
C VAL A 244 -11.07 8.37 -8.16
N ILE A 245 -10.24 7.72 -8.97
CA ILE A 245 -8.83 8.09 -9.15
C ILE A 245 -8.68 9.38 -9.93
N LEU A 246 -9.43 9.57 -11.02
CA LEU A 246 -9.41 10.82 -11.77
C LEU A 246 -9.84 12.01 -10.90
N ASN A 247 -10.84 11.82 -10.04
CA ASN A 247 -11.29 12.85 -9.10
C ASN A 247 -10.22 13.16 -8.04
N ALA A 248 -9.56 12.13 -7.50
CA ALA A 248 -8.46 12.30 -6.57
C ALA A 248 -7.22 12.96 -7.22
N ILE A 249 -6.92 12.64 -8.48
CA ILE A 249 -5.86 13.31 -9.27
C ILE A 249 -6.22 14.78 -9.49
N SER A 250 -7.45 15.06 -9.92
CA SER A 250 -7.96 16.42 -10.15
C SER A 250 -7.95 17.26 -8.86
N ALA A 251 -8.16 16.63 -7.71
CA ALA A 251 -8.07 17.26 -6.39
C ALA A 251 -6.63 17.37 -5.85
N GLY A 252 -5.62 16.82 -6.53
CA GLY A 252 -4.22 16.82 -6.07
C GLY A 252 -3.92 15.82 -4.94
N GLU A 253 -4.86 14.94 -4.60
CA GLU A 253 -4.80 14.06 -3.43
C GLU A 253 -4.27 12.64 -3.71
N ILE A 254 -3.46 12.46 -4.76
CA ILE A 254 -2.97 11.14 -5.22
C ILE A 254 -2.35 10.32 -4.07
N GLY A 255 -1.61 10.97 -3.16
CA GLY A 255 -0.96 10.31 -2.02
C GLY A 255 -1.89 9.83 -0.89
N LYS A 256 -3.21 10.12 -0.97
CA LYS A 256 -4.20 9.58 -0.03
C LYS A 256 -4.78 8.23 -0.49
N ILE A 257 -4.51 7.79 -1.71
CA ILE A 257 -4.94 6.51 -2.26
C ILE A 257 -4.02 5.41 -1.68
N SER A 258 -4.44 4.70 -0.63
CA SER A 258 -3.61 3.69 0.06
C SER A 258 -4.17 2.28 -0.01
N ASP A 259 -3.27 1.33 0.21
CA ASP A 259 -3.51 -0.10 0.30
C ASP A 259 -3.70 -0.61 1.74
N THR A 260 -4.21 0.23 2.62
CA THR A 260 -4.56 -0.15 4.00
C THR A 260 -6.07 -0.18 4.12
N GLU A 261 -6.62 -1.22 4.77
CA GLU A 261 -8.06 -1.38 4.99
C GLU A 261 -8.65 -0.09 5.56
N GLY A 262 -9.53 0.54 4.77
CA GLY A 262 -10.12 1.85 5.10
C GLY A 262 -9.97 2.93 4.02
N LYS A 263 -9.29 2.67 2.90
CA LYS A 263 -9.15 3.63 1.79
C LYS A 263 -9.50 3.06 0.39
N PRO A 264 -9.78 3.93 -0.61
CA PRO A 264 -10.54 3.59 -1.82
C PRO A 264 -10.02 2.39 -2.62
N LEU A 265 -8.71 2.15 -2.65
CA LEU A 265 -8.08 1.04 -3.37
C LEU A 265 -8.63 -0.34 -2.98
N TYR A 266 -8.89 -0.59 -1.69
CA TYR A 266 -9.43 -1.89 -1.23
C TYR A 266 -10.90 -2.07 -1.59
N ARG A 267 -11.68 -0.99 -1.56
CA ARG A 267 -13.06 -0.98 -2.02
C ARG A 267 -13.12 -1.21 -3.54
N ILE A 268 -12.23 -0.57 -4.27
CA ILE A 268 -12.03 -0.70 -5.71
C ILE A 268 -11.63 -2.14 -6.11
N ILE A 269 -10.66 -2.75 -5.42
CA ILE A 269 -10.23 -4.14 -5.68
C ILE A 269 -11.38 -5.12 -5.39
N GLY A 270 -12.19 -4.86 -4.35
CA GLY A 270 -13.39 -5.66 -4.06
C GLY A 270 -14.52 -5.52 -5.08
N GLU A 271 -14.52 -4.44 -5.87
CA GLU A 271 -15.52 -4.13 -6.91
C GLU A 271 -15.08 -4.51 -8.33
N ILE A 272 -13.84 -4.99 -8.55
CA ILE A 272 -13.45 -5.67 -9.81
C ILE A 272 -14.13 -7.06 -9.84
N LYS A 273 -15.47 -7.06 -9.93
CA LYS A 273 -16.23 -8.19 -10.41
C LYS A 273 -16.16 -8.14 -11.91
N THR A 274 -15.52 -9.15 -12.49
CA THR A 274 -15.51 -9.39 -13.94
C THR A 274 -16.96 -9.32 -14.44
N LEU A 275 -17.29 -8.24 -15.14
CA LEU A 275 -18.60 -7.98 -15.74
C LEU A 275 -18.68 -8.49 -17.18
N SER A 276 -17.70 -9.29 -17.63
CA SER A 276 -18.00 -10.23 -18.69
C SER A 276 -19.18 -11.07 -18.20
N HIS A 277 -20.27 -11.10 -18.97
CA HIS A 277 -21.35 -12.03 -18.75
C HIS A 277 -20.77 -13.43 -18.89
N LYS A 278 -20.24 -13.93 -17.78
CA LYS A 278 -19.90 -15.32 -17.63
C LYS A 278 -21.25 -16.00 -17.53
N ASP A 279 -21.60 -16.79 -18.55
CA ASP A 279 -22.80 -17.63 -18.54
C ASP A 279 -22.74 -18.72 -17.45
N TYR A 280 -21.67 -18.70 -16.64
CA TYR A 280 -21.43 -19.55 -15.51
C TYR A 280 -21.35 -18.80 -14.17
N ILE A 281 -21.72 -19.51 -13.11
CA ILE A 281 -21.60 -19.11 -11.71
C ILE A 281 -20.58 -20.00 -10.99
N SER A 282 -19.91 -19.44 -9.98
CA SER A 282 -19.00 -20.20 -9.12
C SER A 282 -19.77 -21.02 -8.07
N LEU A 283 -19.13 -22.03 -7.47
CA LEU A 283 -19.72 -22.81 -6.38
C LEU A 283 -20.19 -21.94 -5.20
N SER A 284 -19.48 -20.85 -4.88
CA SER A 284 -19.85 -19.94 -3.81
C SER A 284 -21.15 -19.18 -4.11
N THR A 285 -21.32 -18.75 -5.36
CA THR A 285 -22.54 -18.07 -5.81
C THR A 285 -23.69 -19.07 -5.89
N LEU A 286 -23.45 -20.28 -6.42
CA LEU A 286 -24.42 -21.37 -6.43
C LEU A 286 -24.93 -21.72 -5.02
N ASP A 287 -24.03 -21.91 -4.06
CA ASP A 287 -24.40 -22.17 -2.65
C ASP A 287 -25.24 -21.04 -2.06
N THR A 288 -24.89 -19.78 -2.34
CA THR A 288 -25.63 -18.61 -1.86
C THR A 288 -27.05 -18.54 -2.43
N GLU A 289 -27.21 -18.77 -3.73
CA GLU A 289 -28.53 -18.72 -4.38
C GLU A 289 -29.42 -19.91 -3.95
N ILE A 290 -28.88 -21.13 -3.90
CA ILE A 290 -29.62 -22.30 -3.40
C ILE A 290 -30.06 -22.08 -1.95
N ARG A 291 -29.21 -21.48 -1.09
CA ARG A 291 -29.59 -21.17 0.29
C ARG A 291 -30.79 -20.25 0.40
N LYS A 292 -31.06 -19.38 -0.57
CA LYS A 292 -32.23 -18.48 -0.53
C LYS A 292 -33.53 -19.25 -0.74
N GLU A 293 -33.51 -20.28 -1.59
CA GLU A 293 -34.70 -21.03 -2.00
C GLU A 293 -34.87 -22.38 -1.27
N ALA A 294 -33.81 -22.90 -0.67
CA ALA A 294 -33.84 -24.15 0.08
C ALA A 294 -34.56 -24.01 1.43
N LYS A 295 -35.48 -24.95 1.70
CA LYS A 295 -36.21 -25.11 2.96
C LYS A 295 -35.35 -25.72 4.07
N TYR A 296 -34.24 -26.35 3.70
CA TYR A 296 -33.36 -27.08 4.62
C TYR A 296 -31.97 -26.46 4.70
N ASN A 297 -31.35 -26.57 5.88
CA ASN A 297 -29.96 -26.19 6.10
C ASN A 297 -29.02 -27.25 5.52
N PHE A 298 -28.07 -26.82 4.70
CA PHE A 298 -27.02 -27.67 4.14
C PHE A 298 -25.65 -26.97 4.19
N SER A 299 -24.58 -27.71 3.98
CA SER A 299 -23.19 -27.23 3.97
C SER A 299 -22.51 -27.58 2.64
N ASN A 300 -21.40 -26.92 2.29
CA ASN A 300 -20.64 -27.22 1.06
C ASN A 300 -20.34 -28.71 0.82
N PRO A 301 -19.95 -29.53 1.82
CA PRO A 301 -19.79 -30.97 1.62
C PRO A 301 -21.08 -31.72 1.25
N LEU A 302 -22.23 -31.27 1.76
CA LEU A 302 -23.53 -31.86 1.42
C LEU A 302 -23.93 -31.49 -0.01
N LEU A 303 -23.61 -30.27 -0.45
CA LEU A 303 -23.85 -29.85 -1.83
C LEU A 303 -23.09 -30.73 -2.83
N LYS A 304 -21.84 -31.11 -2.50
CA LYS A 304 -21.06 -32.06 -3.32
C LYS A 304 -21.65 -33.47 -3.37
N LEU A 305 -22.30 -33.93 -2.29
CA LEU A 305 -23.05 -35.19 -2.30
C LEU A 305 -24.27 -35.13 -3.22
N ALA A 306 -24.96 -33.99 -3.27
CA ALA A 306 -26.07 -33.78 -4.20
C ALA A 306 -25.59 -33.80 -5.66
N LEU A 307 -24.44 -33.19 -5.97
CA LEU A 307 -23.82 -33.23 -7.30
C LEU A 307 -23.50 -34.67 -7.75
N ARG A 308 -23.01 -35.51 -6.84
CA ARG A 308 -22.77 -36.93 -7.12
C ARG A 308 -24.07 -37.70 -7.33
N TYR A 309 -25.09 -37.45 -6.52
CA TYR A 309 -26.39 -38.13 -6.65
C TYR A 309 -27.06 -37.85 -8.00
N LEU A 310 -26.89 -36.64 -8.52
CA LEU A 310 -27.35 -36.25 -9.86
C LEU A 310 -26.45 -36.76 -10.99
N GLU A 311 -25.41 -37.54 -10.67
CA GLU A 311 -24.41 -38.06 -11.60
C GLU A 311 -23.60 -36.97 -12.33
N TRP A 312 -23.59 -35.74 -11.82
CA TRP A 312 -22.84 -34.61 -12.39
C TRP A 312 -21.34 -34.73 -12.10
N THR A 313 -20.98 -35.37 -10.98
CA THR A 313 -19.60 -35.69 -10.62
C THR A 313 -19.42 -37.18 -10.31
N ASN A 314 -18.28 -37.74 -10.71
CA ASN A 314 -17.93 -39.13 -10.47
C ASN A 314 -17.53 -39.39 -9.01
N THR A 315 -17.14 -38.33 -8.28
CA THR A 315 -16.71 -38.39 -6.87
C THR A 315 -17.57 -37.48 -5.98
N ASP A 316 -17.67 -37.84 -4.70
CA ASP A 316 -18.35 -37.06 -3.65
C ASP A 316 -17.48 -35.94 -3.07
N ASN A 317 -16.17 -36.00 -3.31
CA ASN A 317 -15.22 -34.99 -2.91
C ASN A 317 -14.27 -34.68 -4.06
N PHE A 318 -14.26 -33.40 -4.46
CA PHE A 318 -13.39 -32.90 -5.51
C PHE A 318 -12.91 -31.48 -5.20
N SER A 319 -11.74 -31.13 -5.72
CA SER A 319 -11.26 -29.74 -5.68
C SER A 319 -11.98 -28.92 -6.75
N VAL A 320 -12.48 -27.75 -6.37
CA VAL A 320 -13.10 -26.80 -7.31
C VAL A 320 -12.03 -26.08 -8.11
N GLU A 321 -10.84 -25.89 -7.52
CA GLU A 321 -9.68 -25.25 -8.15
C GLU A 321 -8.71 -26.31 -8.65
N ASN A 322 -8.30 -26.20 -9.90
CA ASN A 322 -7.48 -27.17 -10.63
C ASN A 322 -8.01 -28.62 -10.45
N PRO A 323 -9.27 -28.89 -10.85
CA PRO A 323 -9.84 -30.23 -10.80
C PRO A 323 -9.05 -31.19 -11.72
N LYS A 324 -9.03 -32.49 -11.37
CA LYS A 324 -8.61 -33.54 -12.31
C LYS A 324 -9.66 -33.66 -13.42
N GLU A 325 -9.23 -34.02 -14.63
CA GLU A 325 -10.08 -34.05 -15.82
C GLU A 325 -11.26 -35.04 -15.68
N ASP A 326 -11.06 -36.18 -15.01
CA ASP A 326 -12.06 -37.26 -14.91
C ASP A 326 -13.14 -37.06 -13.82
N ILE A 327 -13.24 -35.87 -13.23
CA ILE A 327 -14.14 -35.63 -12.09
C ILE A 327 -15.58 -35.39 -12.55
N LEU A 328 -15.77 -34.81 -13.74
CA LEU A 328 -17.08 -34.47 -14.27
C LEU A 328 -17.60 -35.55 -15.21
N ASN A 329 -18.92 -35.70 -15.24
CA ASN A 329 -19.59 -36.53 -16.23
C ASN A 329 -19.98 -35.65 -17.43
N GLU A 330 -19.36 -35.91 -18.58
CA GLU A 330 -19.54 -35.12 -19.81
C GLU A 330 -21.01 -35.04 -20.28
N LYS A 331 -21.86 -35.99 -19.86
CA LYS A 331 -23.31 -35.97 -20.17
C LYS A 331 -24.06 -34.78 -19.59
N TYR A 332 -23.52 -34.12 -18.58
CA TYR A 332 -24.17 -33.01 -17.86
C TYR A 332 -23.42 -31.67 -18.03
N SER A 333 -22.72 -31.50 -19.15
CA SER A 333 -21.96 -30.28 -19.46
C SER A 333 -22.81 -29.00 -19.53
N GLU A 334 -24.13 -29.14 -19.68
CA GLU A 334 -25.10 -28.05 -19.62
C GLU A 334 -25.30 -27.47 -18.19
N PHE A 335 -24.95 -28.23 -17.15
CA PHE A 335 -25.08 -27.83 -15.75
C PHE A 335 -23.73 -27.59 -15.06
N ILE A 336 -22.70 -28.35 -15.41
CA ILE A 336 -21.37 -28.30 -14.79
C ILE A 336 -20.25 -28.54 -15.82
N TRP A 337 -19.21 -27.72 -15.81
CA TRP A 337 -18.02 -27.94 -16.64
C TRP A 337 -16.75 -27.37 -15.99
N ILE A 338 -15.60 -27.67 -16.59
CA ILE A 338 -14.30 -27.10 -16.20
C ILE A 338 -14.00 -25.93 -17.14
N GLU A 339 -13.87 -24.73 -16.57
CA GLU A 339 -13.53 -23.52 -17.32
C GLU A 339 -12.05 -23.15 -17.13
N ASN A 340 -11.42 -22.67 -18.19
CA ASN A 340 -10.05 -22.15 -18.12
C ASN A 340 -10.09 -20.68 -17.68
N ILE A 341 -9.59 -20.41 -16.47
CA ILE A 341 -9.56 -19.06 -15.90
C ILE A 341 -8.30 -18.30 -16.31
N ASP A 342 -7.21 -19.01 -16.63
CA ASP A 342 -5.92 -18.44 -17.01
C ASP A 342 -5.20 -19.40 -17.97
N THR A 343 -5.22 -19.07 -19.27
CA THR A 343 -4.63 -19.87 -20.34
C THR A 343 -3.11 -19.93 -20.31
N ILE A 344 -2.44 -19.02 -19.60
CA ILE A 344 -0.97 -18.97 -19.50
C ILE A 344 -0.49 -19.76 -18.27
N LYS A 345 -1.26 -19.76 -17.17
CA LYS A 345 -0.95 -20.51 -15.94
C LYS A 345 -1.64 -21.88 -15.84
N ASP A 346 -2.39 -22.28 -16.86
CA ASP A 346 -3.24 -23.48 -16.92
C ASP A 346 -4.14 -23.63 -15.67
N LYS A 347 -4.71 -22.51 -15.19
CA LYS A 347 -5.61 -22.55 -14.03
C LYS A 347 -7.03 -22.85 -14.47
N ARG A 348 -7.53 -23.98 -14.00
CA ARG A 348 -8.86 -24.51 -14.33
C ARG A 348 -9.77 -24.49 -13.12
N LYS A 349 -11.06 -24.26 -13.32
CA LYS A 349 -12.05 -24.25 -12.22
C LYS A 349 -13.35 -24.90 -12.63
N VAL A 350 -13.97 -25.61 -11.70
CA VAL A 350 -15.34 -26.12 -11.88
C VAL A 350 -16.33 -24.96 -11.76
N VAL A 351 -17.17 -24.80 -12.78
CA VAL A 351 -18.20 -23.77 -12.87
C VAL A 351 -19.55 -24.39 -13.21
N PHE A 352 -20.63 -23.62 -13.00
CA PHE A 352 -22.01 -24.12 -13.10
C PHE A 352 -22.89 -23.19 -13.94
N SER A 353 -23.92 -23.70 -14.58
CA SER A 353 -24.93 -22.86 -15.23
C SER A 353 -25.95 -22.32 -14.20
N LYS A 354 -26.73 -21.30 -14.59
CA LYS A 354 -27.83 -20.79 -13.74
C LYS A 354 -28.93 -21.82 -13.53
N GLU A 355 -29.14 -22.71 -14.50
CA GLU A 355 -30.17 -23.76 -14.45
C GLU A 355 -29.90 -24.80 -13.36
N ALA A 356 -28.61 -24.99 -12.99
CA ALA A 356 -28.20 -25.86 -11.91
C ALA A 356 -28.81 -25.48 -10.55
N ILE A 357 -29.12 -24.20 -10.31
CA ILE A 357 -29.71 -23.72 -9.05
C ILE A 357 -31.03 -24.44 -8.77
N LYS A 358 -31.92 -24.49 -9.76
CA LYS A 358 -33.27 -25.03 -9.57
C LYS A 358 -33.23 -26.53 -9.28
N ILE A 359 -32.45 -27.28 -10.06
CA ILE A 359 -32.33 -28.75 -9.93
C ILE A 359 -31.74 -29.12 -8.57
N LEU A 360 -30.71 -28.40 -8.11
CA LEU A 360 -30.09 -28.66 -6.81
C LEU A 360 -31.00 -28.23 -5.65
N THR A 361 -31.72 -27.13 -5.77
CA THR A 361 -32.71 -26.69 -4.78
C THR A 361 -33.82 -27.74 -4.63
N ASP A 362 -34.37 -28.26 -5.73
CA ASP A 362 -35.40 -29.30 -5.71
C ASP A 362 -34.88 -30.58 -5.05
N THR A 363 -33.64 -30.96 -5.36
CA THR A 363 -32.96 -32.14 -4.76
C THR A 363 -32.74 -31.98 -3.25
N ILE A 364 -32.36 -30.78 -2.79
CA ILE A 364 -32.17 -30.48 -1.37
C ILE A 364 -33.52 -30.41 -0.64
N ASN A 365 -34.58 -29.95 -1.31
CA ASN A 365 -35.91 -29.82 -0.73
C ASN A 365 -36.68 -31.15 -0.67
N ASP A 366 -36.24 -32.18 -1.39
CA ASP A 366 -36.86 -33.50 -1.36
C ASP A 366 -36.47 -34.30 -0.11
N SER A 367 -37.25 -34.10 0.95
CA SER A 367 -37.12 -34.83 2.22
C SER A 367 -37.15 -36.35 2.11
N LYS A 368 -37.76 -36.93 1.06
CA LYS A 368 -37.84 -38.39 0.90
C LYS A 368 -36.47 -39.00 0.59
N ASN A 369 -35.61 -38.24 -0.09
CA ASN A 369 -34.31 -38.70 -0.55
C ASN A 369 -33.15 -38.29 0.37
N HIS A 370 -33.39 -37.57 1.47
CA HIS A 370 -32.32 -37.08 2.36
C HIS A 370 -31.44 -38.19 2.94
N LYS A 371 -32.04 -39.29 3.41
CA LYS A 371 -31.29 -40.44 3.94
C LYS A 371 -30.42 -41.10 2.85
N THR A 372 -30.92 -41.12 1.61
CA THR A 372 -30.20 -41.70 0.46
C THR A 372 -29.05 -40.81 0.01
N ILE A 373 -29.28 -39.50 -0.08
CA ILE A 373 -28.33 -38.52 -0.64
C ILE A 373 -27.30 -38.07 0.40
N PHE A 374 -27.77 -37.65 1.58
CA PHE A 374 -26.94 -36.98 2.58
C PHE A 374 -26.52 -37.90 3.72
N LYS A 375 -26.98 -39.16 3.72
CA LYS A 375 -26.80 -40.15 4.80
C LYS A 375 -27.36 -39.68 6.16
N ARG A 376 -28.16 -38.61 6.16
CA ARG A 376 -28.82 -37.99 7.31
C ARG A 376 -30.01 -37.17 6.85
N GLU A 377 -30.98 -36.93 7.74
CA GLU A 377 -32.06 -35.97 7.50
C GLU A 377 -31.52 -34.53 7.68
N LEU A 378 -31.88 -33.63 6.78
CA LEU A 378 -31.50 -32.22 6.90
C LEU A 378 -32.48 -31.48 7.82
N HIS A 379 -31.98 -30.51 8.57
CA HIS A 379 -32.82 -29.69 9.44
C HIS A 379 -33.51 -28.58 8.67
N LEU A 380 -34.79 -28.33 8.98
CA LEU A 380 -35.52 -27.18 8.45
C LEU A 380 -34.81 -25.87 8.83
N LYS A 381 -34.81 -24.94 7.89
CA LYS A 381 -34.32 -23.58 8.09
C LYS A 381 -35.33 -22.86 9.00
N LYS A 382 -34.85 -22.30 10.11
CA LYS A 382 -35.67 -21.50 11.03
C LYS A 382 -35.91 -20.11 10.46
#